data_AF-A0AAD4Z749-F1
#
_entry.id   AF-A0AAD4Z749-F1
#
_cell.length_a   1.000
_cell.length_b   1.000
_cell.length_c   1.000
_cell.angle_alpha   90.00
_cell.angle_beta   90.00
_cell.angle_gamma   90.00
#
_symmetry.space_group_name_H-M   'P 1'
#
loop_
_entity.id
_entity.type
_entity.pdbx_description
1 polymer ?
#
loop_
_entity_poly.entity_id
_entity_poly.type
_entity_poly.pdbx_seq_one_letter_code
_entity_poly.pdbx_strand_id
1 'polypeptide(L)'
;MGQIDIYCQELQHKSQDTVNAMNLVGTTKDVLGKLRLNGWETFIEKVDLFCKKHDIDMPDMNAQYKVGTGHSCQQKDNITIEHHYHFDIFNDAIDFQLAELNSRFSEGAMELLTLSSALQPCNEI
;
A
#
# COMPACT_ATOMS: atom_id res chain seq x y z
N MET A 1 41.49 19.29 1.23
CA MET A 1 40.02 19.15 1.23
C MET A 1 39.62 18.82 2.65
N GLY A 2 38.88 19.75 3.28
CA GLY A 2 38.73 19.83 4.73
C GLY A 2 37.44 19.21 5.25
N GLN A 3 37.37 19.08 6.57
CA GLN A 3 36.25 18.49 7.35
C GLN A 3 34.87 19.10 7.04
N ILE A 4 34.82 20.33 6.50
CA ILE A 4 33.60 21.04 6.08
C ILE A 4 32.96 20.42 4.83
N ASP A 5 33.78 19.96 3.88
CA ASP A 5 33.32 19.38 2.61
C ASP A 5 32.58 18.06 2.86
N ILE A 6 33.16 17.21 3.72
CA ILE A 6 32.54 15.96 4.19
C ILE A 6 31.20 16.25 4.89
N TYR A 7 31.15 17.27 5.75
CA TYR A 7 29.91 17.65 6.43
C TYR A 7 28.82 18.14 5.47
N CYS A 8 29.19 18.94 4.46
CA CYS A 8 28.26 19.38 3.41
C CYS A 8 27.71 18.19 2.60
N GLN A 9 28.56 17.23 2.25
CA GLN A 9 28.15 16.04 1.50
C GLN A 9 27.17 15.17 2.30
N GLU A 10 27.44 14.94 3.59
CA GLU A 10 26.56 14.17 4.48
C GLU A 10 25.19 14.82 4.65
N LEU A 11 25.14 16.15 4.75
CA LEU A 11 23.88 16.89 4.76
C LEU A 11 23.13 16.69 3.45
N GLN A 12 23.75 16.98 2.31
CA GLN A 12 23.15 16.80 0.98
C GLN A 12 22.54 15.40 0.79
N HIS A 13 23.27 14.36 1.20
CA HIS A 13 22.77 12.98 1.14
C HIS A 13 21.47 12.82 1.94
N LYS A 14 21.43 13.34 3.17
CA LYS A 14 20.24 13.28 4.02
C LYS A 14 19.05 14.06 3.42
N SER A 15 19.30 15.21 2.79
CA SER A 15 18.27 15.94 2.04
C SER A 15 17.72 15.10 0.89
N GLN A 16 18.61 14.50 0.09
CA GLN A 16 18.22 13.66 -1.03
C GLN A 16 17.42 12.43 -0.58
N ASP A 17 17.83 11.78 0.50
CA ASP A 17 17.10 10.63 1.09
C ASP A 17 15.70 11.02 1.53
N THR A 18 15.53 12.22 2.09
CA THR A 18 14.22 12.73 2.49
C THR A 18 13.30 12.90 1.29
N VAL A 19 13.78 13.53 0.22
CA VAL A 19 13.04 13.70 -1.03
C VAL A 19 12.70 12.35 -1.65
N ASN A 20 13.66 11.42 -1.69
CA ASN A 20 13.46 10.07 -2.22
C ASN A 20 12.39 9.31 -1.42
N ALA A 21 12.41 9.39 -0.10
CA ALA A 21 11.40 8.78 0.76
C ALA A 21 10.00 9.33 0.48
N MET A 22 9.85 10.66 0.32
CA MET A 22 8.55 11.25 0.00
C MET A 22 8.04 10.80 -1.38
N ASN A 23 8.90 10.74 -2.38
CA ASN A 23 8.55 10.20 -3.70
C ASN A 23 8.10 8.74 -3.64
N LEU A 24 8.77 7.92 -2.84
CA LEU A 24 8.41 6.52 -2.62
C LEU A 24 7.05 6.39 -1.93
N VAL A 25 6.77 7.22 -0.91
CA VAL A 25 5.45 7.24 -0.25
C VAL A 25 4.36 7.59 -1.24
N GLY A 26 4.55 8.65 -2.05
CA GLY A 26 3.58 9.04 -3.08
C GLY A 26 3.33 7.94 -4.10
N THR A 27 4.41 7.37 -4.65
CA THR A 27 4.33 6.24 -5.59
C THR A 27 3.62 5.03 -4.98
N THR A 28 3.89 4.72 -3.71
CA THR A 28 3.26 3.59 -3.01
C THR A 28 1.75 3.81 -2.86
N LYS A 29 1.32 5.03 -2.50
CA LYS A 29 -0.11 5.38 -2.43
C LYS A 29 -0.79 5.20 -3.79
N ASP A 30 -0.16 5.65 -4.87
CA ASP A 30 -0.70 5.51 -6.23
C ASP A 30 -0.83 4.04 -6.64
N VAL A 31 0.19 3.23 -6.34
CA VAL A 31 0.18 1.80 -6.64
C VAL A 31 -0.90 1.07 -5.84
N LEU A 32 -1.04 1.37 -4.54
CA LEU A 32 -2.11 0.81 -3.70
C LEU A 32 -3.50 1.23 -4.19
N GLY A 33 -3.68 2.50 -4.55
CA GLY A 33 -4.94 3.00 -5.12
C GLY A 33 -5.31 2.30 -6.42
N LYS A 34 -4.34 2.08 -7.32
CA LYS A 34 -4.55 1.28 -8.55
C LYS A 34 -4.90 -0.16 -8.20
N LEU A 35 -4.11 -0.81 -7.34
CA LEU A 35 -4.33 -2.20 -6.91
C LEU A 35 -5.73 -2.40 -6.34
N ARG A 36 -6.25 -1.44 -5.57
CA ARG A 36 -7.63 -1.46 -5.06
C ARG A 36 -8.69 -1.42 -6.17
N LEU A 37 -8.49 -0.57 -7.18
CA LEU A 37 -9.48 -0.33 -8.22
C LEU A 37 -9.50 -1.41 -9.31
N ASN A 38 -8.34 -1.94 -9.67
CA ASN A 38 -8.19 -2.84 -10.82
C ASN A 38 -7.28 -4.05 -10.57
N GLY A 39 -6.79 -4.22 -9.35
CA GLY A 39 -5.82 -5.27 -9.02
C GLY A 39 -6.43 -6.62 -8.67
N TRP A 40 -7.72 -6.69 -8.37
CA TRP A 40 -8.37 -7.93 -7.93
C TRP A 40 -8.27 -9.06 -8.94
N GLU A 41 -8.61 -8.82 -10.20
CA GLU A 41 -8.58 -9.86 -11.25
C GLU A 41 -7.17 -10.45 -11.42
N THR A 42 -6.15 -9.59 -11.46
CA THR A 42 -4.76 -10.04 -11.55
C THR A 42 -4.30 -10.75 -10.27
N PHE A 43 -4.76 -10.32 -9.10
CA PHE A 43 -4.44 -10.95 -7.83
C PHE A 43 -5.04 -12.36 -7.76
N ILE A 44 -6.33 -12.50 -8.07
CA ILE A 44 -7.03 -13.78 -7.97
C ILE A 44 -6.53 -14.79 -9.02
N GLU A 45 -6.15 -14.33 -10.21
CA GLU A 45 -5.48 -15.17 -11.22
C GLU A 45 -4.16 -15.73 -10.69
N LYS A 46 -3.34 -14.93 -10.00
CA LYS A 46 -2.09 -15.41 -9.39
C LYS A 46 -2.34 -16.41 -8.26
N VAL A 47 -3.39 -16.20 -7.46
CA VAL A 47 -3.81 -17.15 -6.42
C VAL A 47 -4.26 -18.47 -7.06
N ASP A 48 -5.07 -18.41 -8.11
CA ASP A 48 -5.50 -19.60 -8.87
C ASP A 48 -4.30 -20.38 -9.45
N LEU A 49 -3.35 -19.68 -10.08
CA LEU A 49 -2.11 -20.30 -10.58
C LEU A 49 -1.29 -20.95 -9.47
N PHE A 50 -1.20 -20.30 -8.31
CA PHE A 50 -0.51 -20.85 -7.14
C PHE A 50 -1.23 -22.11 -6.63
N CYS A 51 -2.55 -22.05 -6.47
CA CYS A 51 -3.36 -23.18 -6.02
C CYS A 51 -3.22 -24.38 -6.96
N LYS A 52 -3.35 -24.17 -8.28
CA LYS A 52 -3.14 -25.21 -9.31
C LYS A 52 -1.74 -25.83 -9.24
N LYS A 53 -0.71 -25.00 -9.04
CA LYS A 53 0.68 -25.48 -8.94
C LYS A 53 0.91 -26.38 -7.72
N HIS A 54 0.16 -26.16 -6.65
CA HIS A 54 0.33 -26.82 -5.37
C HIS A 54 -0.77 -27.83 -5.03
N ASP A 55 -1.65 -28.16 -5.98
CA ASP A 55 -2.78 -29.07 -5.81
C ASP A 55 -3.71 -28.66 -4.63
N ILE A 56 -3.94 -27.35 -4.53
CA ILE A 56 -4.85 -26.75 -3.54
C ILE A 56 -6.17 -26.44 -4.24
N ASP A 57 -7.27 -26.93 -3.68
CA ASP A 57 -8.61 -26.62 -4.19
C ASP A 57 -8.98 -25.15 -3.92
N MET A 58 -9.27 -24.41 -5.00
CA MET A 58 -9.83 -23.07 -4.92
C MET A 58 -11.32 -23.16 -4.53
N PRO A 59 -11.81 -22.35 -3.57
CA PRO A 59 -13.24 -22.31 -3.30
C PRO A 59 -14.04 -21.80 -4.51
N ASP A 60 -15.28 -22.28 -4.66
CA ASP A 60 -16.20 -21.74 -5.66
C ASP A 60 -16.57 -20.30 -5.29
N MET A 61 -16.04 -19.36 -6.05
CA MET A 61 -16.22 -17.92 -5.85
C MET A 61 -17.69 -17.47 -5.94
N ASN A 62 -18.53 -18.25 -6.63
CA ASN A 62 -19.98 -17.98 -6.73
C ASN A 62 -20.78 -18.61 -5.58
N ALA A 63 -20.16 -19.48 -4.78
CA ALA A 63 -20.83 -20.08 -3.64
C ALA A 63 -21.17 -19.03 -2.59
N GLN A 64 -22.21 -19.32 -1.80
CA GLN A 64 -22.58 -18.47 -0.69
C GLN A 64 -21.51 -18.52 0.40
N TYR A 65 -21.09 -17.35 0.84
CA TYR A 65 -20.26 -17.20 2.02
C TYR A 65 -21.10 -17.41 3.29
N LYS A 66 -20.70 -18.36 4.13
CA LYS A 66 -21.39 -18.69 5.39
C LYS A 66 -20.45 -18.47 6.57
N VAL A 67 -20.73 -17.46 7.39
CA VAL A 67 -19.95 -17.18 8.61
C VAL A 67 -20.46 -18.02 9.77
N GLY A 68 -19.81 -19.16 10.02
CA GLY A 68 -20.01 -19.97 11.23
C GLY A 68 -21.09 -21.06 11.14
N THR A 69 -21.05 -21.97 12.10
CA THR A 69 -21.91 -23.18 12.20
C THR A 69 -23.15 -22.98 13.09
N GLY A 70 -23.49 -21.74 13.48
CA GLY A 70 -24.54 -21.43 14.46
C GLY A 70 -25.86 -20.87 13.88
N HIS A 71 -26.96 -21.07 14.61
CA HIS A 71 -28.33 -20.65 14.27
C HIS A 71 -28.55 -19.14 14.10
N SER A 72 -27.56 -18.29 14.41
CA SER A 72 -27.61 -16.83 14.19
C SER A 72 -27.15 -16.41 12.79
N CYS A 73 -26.76 -17.35 11.92
CA CYS A 73 -26.15 -17.11 10.62
C CYS A 73 -27.13 -16.64 9.51
N GLN A 74 -28.28 -16.05 9.89
CA GLN A 74 -29.15 -15.35 8.95
C GLN A 74 -28.58 -13.95 8.67
N GLN A 75 -27.40 -13.86 8.07
CA GLN A 75 -27.07 -12.64 7.33
C GLN A 75 -28.08 -12.55 6.18
N LYS A 76 -28.79 -11.43 6.14
CA LYS A 76 -29.95 -11.16 5.27
C LYS A 76 -29.61 -11.07 3.79
N ASP A 77 -28.33 -11.13 3.43
CA ASP A 77 -27.83 -10.92 2.08
C ASP A 77 -27.05 -12.16 1.63
N ASN A 78 -27.37 -12.66 0.43
CA ASN A 78 -26.67 -13.78 -0.22
C ASN A 78 -25.27 -13.31 -0.67
N ILE A 79 -24.35 -13.08 0.26
CA ILE A 79 -22.97 -12.69 -0.02
C ILE A 79 -22.22 -13.88 -0.63
N THR A 80 -21.49 -13.65 -1.72
CA THR A 80 -20.65 -14.68 -2.37
C THR A 80 -19.28 -14.76 -1.70
N ILE A 81 -18.60 -15.90 -1.84
CA ILE A 81 -17.20 -16.06 -1.40
C ILE A 81 -16.30 -15.00 -2.04
N GLU A 82 -16.51 -14.70 -3.33
CA GLU A 82 -15.77 -13.63 -4.01
C GLU A 82 -15.95 -12.29 -3.30
N HIS A 83 -17.19 -11.93 -2.98
CA HIS A 83 -17.47 -10.63 -2.35
C HIS A 83 -16.71 -10.50 -1.02
N HIS A 84 -16.74 -11.56 -0.22
CA HIS A 84 -16.03 -11.57 1.06
C HIS A 84 -14.51 -11.37 0.91
N TYR A 85 -13.87 -12.15 0.04
CA TYR A 85 -12.42 -12.03 -0.13
C TYR A 85 -12.01 -10.73 -0.85
N HIS A 86 -12.79 -10.28 -1.83
CA HIS A 86 -12.49 -9.08 -2.58
C HIS A 86 -12.74 -7.81 -1.75
N PHE A 87 -13.95 -7.63 -1.23
CA PHE A 87 -14.33 -6.38 -0.59
C PHE A 87 -13.96 -6.37 0.89
N ASP A 88 -14.39 -7.37 1.66
CA ASP A 88 -14.21 -7.37 3.13
C ASP A 88 -12.77 -7.69 3.57
N ILE A 89 -11.93 -8.24 2.68
CA ILE A 89 -10.54 -8.60 3.02
C ILE A 89 -9.56 -7.81 2.16
N PHE A 90 -9.59 -8.00 0.85
CA PHE A 90 -8.57 -7.41 -0.04
C PHE A 90 -8.67 -5.88 -0.08
N ASN A 91 -9.86 -5.33 -0.32
CA ASN A 91 -10.07 -3.88 -0.33
C ASN A 91 -9.88 -3.28 1.06
N ASP A 92 -10.44 -3.88 2.11
CA ASP A 92 -10.26 -3.42 3.49
C ASP A 92 -8.78 -3.36 3.90
N ALA A 93 -7.97 -4.36 3.54
CA ALA A 93 -6.54 -4.35 3.82
C ALA A 93 -5.81 -3.22 3.09
N ILE A 94 -6.14 -2.96 1.82
CA ILE A 94 -5.54 -1.86 1.06
C ILE A 94 -5.99 -0.50 1.61
N ASP A 95 -7.27 -0.36 1.93
CA ASP A 95 -7.85 0.85 2.50
C ASP A 95 -7.22 1.19 3.84
N PHE A 96 -6.96 0.18 4.68
CA PHE A 96 -6.21 0.36 5.91
C PHE A 96 -4.79 0.91 5.66
N GLN A 97 -4.06 0.33 4.72
CA GLN A 97 -2.70 0.80 4.40
C GLN A 97 -2.71 2.23 3.82
N LEU A 98 -3.66 2.55 2.94
CA LEU A 98 -3.84 3.89 2.39
C LEU A 98 -4.20 4.91 3.48
N ALA A 99 -5.12 4.56 4.39
CA ALA A 99 -5.50 5.43 5.49
C ALA A 99 -4.31 5.74 6.40
N GLU A 100 -3.50 4.73 6.73
CA GLU A 100 -2.30 4.90 7.55
C GLU A 100 -1.26 5.81 6.87
N LEU A 101 -0.98 5.57 5.59
CA LEU A 101 -0.05 6.40 4.81
C LEU A 101 -0.55 7.84 4.65
N ASN A 102 -1.85 8.04 4.44
CA ASN A 102 -2.45 9.36 4.32
C ASN A 102 -2.47 10.13 5.65
N SER A 103 -2.64 9.43 6.77
CA SER A 103 -2.58 10.03 8.11
C SER A 103 -1.16 10.45 8.47
N ARG A 104 -0.17 9.57 8.27
CA ARG A 104 1.24 9.83 8.64
C ARG A 104 1.95 10.78 7.68
N PHE A 105 1.64 10.67 6.40
CA PHE A 105 2.28 11.43 5.32
C PHE A 105 1.21 12.14 4.51
N SER A 106 0.51 13.10 5.12
CA SER A 106 -0.43 13.94 4.37
C SER A 106 0.30 14.73 3.27
N GLU A 107 -0.43 15.21 2.26
CA GLU A 107 0.15 16.02 1.17
C GLU A 107 0.97 17.19 1.73
N GLY A 108 0.43 17.93 2.71
CA GLY A 108 1.13 19.04 3.35
C GLY A 108 2.35 18.60 4.16
N ALA A 109 2.32 17.44 4.83
CA ALA A 109 3.49 16.93 5.56
C ALA A 109 4.62 16.53 4.59
N MET A 110 4.27 15.86 3.49
CA MET A 110 5.22 15.47 2.45
C MET A 110 5.84 16.68 1.75
N GLU A 111 5.01 17.68 1.41
CA GLU A 111 5.47 18.94 0.81
C GLU A 111 6.42 19.68 1.76
N LEU A 112 6.05 19.82 3.04
CA LEU A 112 6.90 20.47 4.03
C LEU A 112 8.24 19.77 4.21
N LEU A 113 8.28 18.44 4.27
CA LEU A 113 9.51 17.66 4.36
C LEU A 113 10.39 17.82 3.11
N THR A 114 9.77 17.84 1.94
CA THR A 114 10.46 18.07 0.66
C THR A 114 11.06 19.47 0.60
N LEU A 115 10.28 20.51 0.93
CA LEU A 115 10.75 21.90 0.95
C LEU A 115 11.84 22.14 2.00
N SER A 116 11.72 21.51 3.18
CA SER A 116 12.74 21.60 4.24
C SER A 116 14.09 21.01 3.79
N SER A 117 14.06 20.03 2.89
CA SER A 117 15.26 19.41 2.32
C SER A 117 16.04 20.38 1.41
N ALA A 118 15.35 21.32 0.76
CA ALA A 118 15.96 22.36 -0.07
C ALA A 118 16.63 23.49 0.74
N LEU A 119 16.37 23.58 2.05
CA LEU A 119 16.99 24.57 2.94
C LEU A 119 18.38 24.15 3.41
N GLN A 120 18.87 22.97 3.01
CA GLN A 120 20.21 22.52 3.35
C GLN A 120 21.26 23.17 2.44
N PRO A 121 22.24 23.90 3.00
CA PRO A 121 23.21 24.62 2.20
C PRO A 121 24.13 23.66 1.46
N CYS A 122 24.07 23.69 0.13
CA CYS A 122 25.19 23.35 -0.72
C CYS A 122 25.99 24.64 -0.88
N ASN A 123 27.24 24.68 -0.41
CA ASN A 123 28.13 25.73 -0.89
C ASN A 123 28.44 25.40 -2.36
N GLU A 124 28.00 26.24 -3.29
CA GLU A 124 28.73 26.45 -4.53
C GLU A 124 30.08 27.07 -4.13
N ILE A 125 31.16 26.28 -4.18
CA ILE A 125 32.54 26.78 -4.17
C ILE A 125 33.21 26.32 -5.45
#